data_AF-A0A381ZLX5-F1
#
_entry.id   AF-A0A381ZLX5-F1
#
_cell.length_a   1.000
_cell.length_b   1.000
_cell.length_c   1.000
_cell.angle_alpha   90.00
_cell.angle_beta   90.00
_cell.angle_gamma   90.00
#
_symmetry.space_group_name_H-M   'P 1'
#
loop_
_entity.id
_entity.type
_entity.pdbx_description
1 polymer ?
#
loop_
_entity_poly.entity_id
_entity_poly.type
_entity_poly.pdbx_seq_one_letter_code
_entity_poly.pdbx_strand_id
1 'polypeptide(L)' 'MKILLISPTDKGIGGIAQHVNGLSQFLTNQNHKVDIISSSNTFTIPVKGLRNPSFMLSSFLKTRSMKGNDI' A
#
# COMPACT_ATOMS: atom_id res chain seq x y z
N MET A 1 -0.83 4.81 16.46
CA MET A 1 0.46 4.82 15.74
C MET A 1 0.25 5.27 14.31
N LYS A 2 1.30 5.64 13.57
CA LYS A 2 1.22 5.89 12.13
C LYS A 2 1.67 4.61 11.43
N ILE A 3 0.78 3.96 10.69
CA ILE A 3 1.04 2.67 10.05
C ILE A 3 1.06 2.89 8.54
N LEU A 4 2.02 2.29 7.85
CA LEU A 4 2.15 2.34 6.41
C LEU A 4 1.93 0.94 5.81
N LEU A 5 0.77 0.73 5.18
CA LEU A 5 0.50 -0.51 4.46
C LEU A 5 1.04 -0.42 3.03
N ILE A 6 1.82 -1.41 2.60
CA ILE A 6 2.35 -1.50 1.24
C ILE A 6 1.70 -2.70 0.56
N SER A 7 0.83 -2.46 -0.43
CA SER A 7 0.16 -3.51 -1.19
C SER A 7 -0.03 -3.10 -2.64
N PRO A 8 0.27 -3.97 -3.63
CA PRO A 8 0.03 -3.67 -5.04
C PRO A 8 -1.43 -3.27 -5.33
N THR A 9 -2.37 -3.84 -4.56
CA THR A 9 -3.81 -3.61 -4.69
C THR A 9 -4.42 -3.25 -3.34
N ASP A 10 -5.11 -2.10 -3.29
CA ASP A 10 -5.75 -1.54 -2.10
C ASP A 10 -7.28 -1.39 -2.24
N LYS A 11 -7.80 -1.47 -3.47
CA LYS A 11 -9.22 -1.30 -3.78
C LYS A 11 -9.73 -2.50 -4.58
N GLY A 12 -10.85 -3.06 -4.15
CA GLY A 12 -11.48 -4.22 -4.77
C GLY A 12 -12.38 -4.96 -3.80
N ILE A 13 -13.30 -5.75 -4.36
CA ILE A 13 -14.32 -6.51 -3.60
C ILE A 13 -13.86 -7.93 -3.23
N GLY A 14 -12.63 -8.32 -3.56
CA GLY A 14 -12.11 -9.65 -3.29
C GLY A 14 -10.58 -9.73 -3.29
N GLY A 15 -10.06 -10.89 -2.87
CA GLY A 15 -8.64 -11.17 -2.80
C GLY A 15 -7.88 -10.24 -1.84
N ILE A 16 -6.63 -9.93 -2.18
CA ILE A 16 -5.74 -9.10 -1.34
C ILE A 16 -6.35 -7.72 -1.05
N ALA A 17 -7.07 -7.14 -2.00
CA ALA A 17 -7.68 -5.82 -1.84
C ALA A 17 -8.71 -5.78 -0.70
N GLN A 18 -9.52 -6.84 -0.55
CA GLN A 18 -10.50 -6.95 0.53
C GLN A 18 -9.80 -7.05 1.89
N HIS A 19 -8.72 -7.83 1.99
CA HIS A 19 -7.94 -7.97 3.21
C HIS A 19 -7.24 -6.67 3.61
N VAL A 20 -6.64 -5.95 2.65
CA VAL A 20 -5.99 -4.64 2.90
C VAL A 20 -7.02 -3.62 3.38
N ASN A 21 -8.19 -3.56 2.73
CA ASN A 21 -9.26 -2.65 3.15
C ASN A 21 -9.76 -3.00 4.57
N GLY A 22 -10.08 -4.27 4.84
CA GLY A 22 -10.51 -4.72 6.17
C GLY A 22 -9.47 -4.43 7.26
N LEU A 23 -8.19 -4.67 6.98
CA LEU A 23 -7.11 -4.36 7.92
C LEU A 23 -6.97 -2.85 8.15
N SER A 24 -7.02 -2.03 7.10
CA SER A 24 -6.94 -0.58 7.23
C SER A 24 -8.09 -0.01 8.06
N GLN A 25 -9.30 -0.54 7.89
CA GLN A 25 -10.48 -0.16 8.68
C GLN A 25 -10.33 -0.57 10.13
N PHE A 26 -9.91 -1.83 10.37
CA PHE A 26 -9.65 -2.33 11.72
C PHE A 26 -8.64 -1.44 12.47
N LEU A 27 -7.49 -1.15 11.87
CA LEU A 27 -6.44 -0.33 12.47
C LEU A 27 -6.90 1.14 12.68
N THR A 28 -7.64 1.69 11.73
CA THR A 28 -8.21 3.05 11.86
C THR A 28 -9.21 3.11 13.02
N ASN A 29 -10.04 2.08 13.19
CA ASN A 29 -10.98 1.96 14.31
C ASN A 29 -10.27 1.79 15.67
N GLN A 30 -9.02 1.33 15.69
CA GLN A 30 -8.13 1.30 16.86
C GLN A 30 -7.37 2.64 17.06
N ASN A 31 -7.85 3.72 16.45
CA ASN A 31 -7.27 5.06 16.57
C ASN A 31 -5.83 5.16 16.03
N HIS A 32 -5.49 4.35 15.02
CA HIS A 32 -4.25 4.47 14.28
C HIS A 32 -4.44 5.28 13.00
N LYS A 33 -3.42 6.06 12.62
CA LYS A 33 -3.39 6.70 11.30
C LYS A 33 -2.81 5.69 10.31
N VAL A 34 -3.57 5.30 9.30
CA VAL A 34 -3.14 4.33 8.30
C VAL A 34 -2.95 5.03 6.96
N ASP A 35 -1.73 4.99 6.43
CA ASP A 35 -1.42 5.40 5.07
C ASP A 35 -1.21 4.15 4.20
N ILE A 36 -1.58 4.19 2.92
CA ILE A 36 -1.46 3.03 2.02
C ILE A 36 -0.66 3.41 0.76
N ILE A 37 0.40 2.66 0.47
CA ILE A 37 1.13 2.69 -0.80
C ILE A 37 0.60 1.56 -1.68
N SER A 38 0.09 1.92 -2.85
CA SER A 38 -0.47 0.95 -3.80
C SER A 38 -0.20 1.33 -5.25
N SER A 39 -0.45 0.41 -6.17
CA SER A 39 -0.27 0.67 -7.61
C SER A 39 -1.19 1.79 -8.11
N SER A 40 -2.25 2.14 -7.37
CA SER A 40 -3.15 3.23 -7.73
C SER A 40 -2.55 4.61 -7.44
N ASN A 41 -1.59 4.70 -6.52
CA ASN A 41 -0.97 5.96 -6.10
C ASN A 41 0.56 5.99 -6.22
N THR A 42 1.14 4.95 -6.82
CA THR A 42 2.58 4.77 -6.95
C THR A 42 2.90 4.40 -8.39
N PHE A 43 3.99 4.96 -8.91
CA PHE A 43 4.40 4.71 -10.28
C PHE A 43 4.59 3.20 -10.54
N THR A 44 3.98 2.72 -11.61
CA THR A 44 4.18 1.36 -12.12
C THR A 44 4.31 1.41 -13.64
N ILE A 45 5.12 0.52 -14.19
CA ILE A 45 5.24 0.35 -15.63
C ILE A 45 4.11 -0.60 -16.07
N PRO A 46 3.14 -0.16 -16.89
CA PRO A 46 1.96 -0.95 -17.26
C PRO A 46 2.28 -1.98 -18.36
N VAL A 47 3.43 -2.64 -18.26
CA VAL A 47 3.88 -3.71 -19.16
C VAL A 47 3.77 -5.05 -18.42
N LYS A 48 3.18 -6.05 -19.08
CA LYS A 48 3.04 -7.41 -18.54
C LYS A 48 4.42 -7.92 -18.07
N GLY A 49 4.49 -8.40 -16.82
CA GLY A 49 5.73 -8.85 -16.19
C GLY A 49 6.55 -7.74 -15.50
N LEU A 50 6.44 -6.48 -15.91
CA LEU A 50 7.16 -5.36 -15.28
C LEU A 50 6.33 -4.61 -14.22
N ARG A 51 5.01 -4.82 -14.20
CA ARG A 51 4.13 -4.12 -13.25
C ARG A 51 4.51 -4.37 -11.78
N ASN A 52 4.80 -5.61 -11.40
CA ASN A 52 5.16 -5.94 -10.02
C ASN A 52 6.59 -5.50 -9.67
N PRO A 53 7.62 -5.76 -10.48
CA PRO A 53 8.97 -5.25 -10.23
C PRO A 53 9.03 -3.71 -10.14
N SER A 54 8.35 -3.02 -11.06
CA SER A 54 8.28 -1.55 -11.02
C SER A 54 7.54 -1.04 -9.79
N PHE A 55 6.44 -1.68 -9.40
CA PHE A 55 5.76 -1.35 -8.14
C PHE A 55 6.68 -1.53 -6.93
N MET A 56 7.41 -2.65 -6.85
CA MET A 56 8.32 -2.94 -5.74
C MET A 56 9.41 -1.87 -5.61
N LEU A 57 10.02 -1.45 -6.71
CA LEU A 57 11.05 -0.41 -6.67
C LEU A 57 10.46 0.95 -6.31
N SER A 58 9.34 1.33 -6.94
CA SER A 58 8.68 2.61 -6.68
C SER A 58 8.15 2.71 -5.25
N SER A 59 7.57 1.64 -4.71
CA SER A 59 7.07 1.61 -3.34
C SER A 59 8.22 1.71 -2.34
N PHE A 60 9.33 1.02 -2.58
CA PHE A 60 10.54 1.15 -1.76
C PHE A 60 11.06 2.59 -1.69
N LEU A 61 11.14 3.27 -2.84
CA LEU A 61 11.57 4.68 -2.88
C LEU A 61 10.57 5.60 -2.18
N LYS A 62 9.26 5.39 -2.40
CA LYS A 62 8.20 6.18 -1.78
C LYS A 62 8.18 6.02 -0.26
N THR A 63 8.39 4.80 0.26
CA THR A 63 8.49 4.53 1.70
C THR A 63 9.62 5.32 2.36
N ARG A 64 10.77 5.49 1.70
CA ARG A 64 11.88 6.31 2.24
C ARG A 64 11.50 7.79 2.46
N SER A 65 10.53 8.30 1.70
CA SER A 65 10.01 9.67 1.89
C SER A 65 8.99 9.76 3.04
N MET A 66 8.40 8.64 3.46
CA MET A 66 7.35 8.59 4.49
C MET A 66 7.96 8.24 5.86
N LYS A 67 8.61 9.22 6.48
CA LYS A 67 9.29 9.03 7.78
C LYS A 67 8.30 8.95 8.94
N GLY A 68 8.61 8.10 9.91
CA GLY A 68 7.89 8.00 11.19
C GLY A 68 6.60 7.17 11.13
N ASN A 69 6.43 6.38 10.07
CA ASN A 69 5.42 5.34 10.01
C ASN A 69 6.06 3.99 10.40
N ASP A 70 5.33 3.19 11.16
CA ASP A 70 5.58 1.77 11.33
C ASP A 70 5.15 1.05 10.04
N ILE A 71 6.00 0.17 9.52
CA ILE A 71 5.83 -0.52 8.23
C ILE A 71 5.52 -1.99 8.48
#